data_AF-A0A3N9N7E7-F1
#
_entry.id   AF-A0A3N9N7E7-F1
#
_cell.length_a   1.000
_cell.length_b   1.000
_cell.length_c   1.000
_cell.angle_alpha   90.00
_cell.angle_beta   90.00
_cell.angle_gamma   90.00
#
_symmetry.space_group_name_H-M   'P 1'
#
loop_
_entity.id
_entity.type
_entity.pdbx_description
1 polymer ?
#
loop_
_entity_poly.entity_id
_entity_poly.type
_entity_poly.pdbx_seq_one_letter_code
_entity_poly.pdbx_strand_id
1 'polypeptide(L)'
;MVSERFPPDDPREWIKRAKSSLVKAKIPFKKMPEVYLEDLCFDLRQAAEKAIKAVLIHLNVRFPYVHDLAKLLALVVKKTGNVSDSIRRAAKLSDYAVEYRQWNYS
;
A
#
# COMPACT_ATOMS: atom_id res chain seq x y z
N MET A 1 17.56 13.96 -5.89
CA MET A 1 17.67 14.38 -4.47
C MET A 1 16.99 13.32 -3.60
N VAL A 2 17.76 12.64 -2.74
CA VAL A 2 17.20 11.76 -1.72
C VAL A 2 16.50 12.65 -0.71
N SER A 3 15.17 12.68 -0.70
CA SER A 3 14.44 13.52 0.26
C SER A 3 14.82 13.08 1.68
N GLU A 4 15.07 14.03 2.57
CA GLU A 4 15.30 13.83 3.99
C GLU A 4 14.31 12.80 4.57
N ARG A 5 14.80 11.77 5.27
CA ARG A 5 13.92 10.70 5.81
C ARG A 5 13.22 11.23 7.05
N PHE A 6 11.92 10.94 7.17
CA PHE A 6 11.20 11.22 8.41
C PHE A 6 11.33 10.00 9.36
N PRO A 7 11.07 10.19 10.66
CA PRO A 7 10.98 9.08 11.61
C PRO A 7 10.03 7.97 11.14
N PRO A 8 10.29 6.70 11.50
CA PRO A 8 9.50 5.55 11.01
C PRO A 8 8.04 5.55 11.49
N ASP A 9 7.72 6.33 12.51
CA ASP A 9 6.40 6.60 13.06
C ASP A 9 5.75 7.88 12.51
N ASP A 10 6.41 8.59 11.58
CA ASP A 10 5.83 9.75 10.92
C ASP A 10 4.96 9.32 9.71
N PRO A 11 3.69 9.74 9.63
CA PRO A 11 2.82 9.38 8.50
C PRO A 11 3.40 9.83 7.15
N ARG A 12 4.20 10.90 7.10
CA ARG A 12 4.86 11.41 5.89
C ARG A 12 5.92 10.44 5.37
N GLU A 13 6.63 9.73 6.26
CA GLU A 13 7.58 8.67 5.88
C GLU A 13 6.84 7.54 5.15
N TRP A 14 5.70 7.14 5.70
CA TRP A 14 4.86 6.09 5.12
C TRP A 14 4.29 6.50 3.75
N ILE A 15 3.87 7.75 3.59
CA ILE A 15 3.47 8.28 2.28
C ILE A 15 4.64 8.30 1.29
N LYS A 16 5.86 8.66 1.72
CA LYS A 16 7.06 8.59 0.84
C LYS A 16 7.31 7.17 0.36
N ARG A 17 7.23 6.18 1.25
CA ARG A 17 7.41 4.76 0.91
C ARG A 17 6.28 4.22 0.02
N ALA A 18 5.04 4.68 0.24
CA ALA A 18 3.90 4.37 -0.62
C ALA A 18 4.13 4.89 -2.05
N LYS A 19 4.55 6.16 -2.17
CA LYS A 19 4.90 6.78 -3.46
C LYS A 19 6.04 6.04 -4.16
N SER A 20 7.09 5.65 -3.43
CA SER A 20 8.19 4.88 -3.99
C SER A 20 7.70 3.55 -4.58
N SER A 21 6.83 2.83 -3.88
CA SER A 21 6.26 1.56 -4.37
C SER A 21 5.38 1.79 -5.61
N LEU A 22 4.56 2.85 -5.61
CA LEU A 22 3.74 3.23 -6.75
C LEU A 22 4.57 3.63 -7.98
N VAL A 23 5.69 4.33 -7.80
CA VAL A 23 6.58 4.71 -8.91
C VAL A 23 7.15 3.48 -9.58
N LYS A 24 7.60 2.48 -8.81
CA LYS A 24 8.11 1.21 -9.37
C LYS A 24 7.04 0.50 -10.22
N ALA A 25 5.82 0.41 -9.71
CA ALA A 25 4.70 -0.20 -10.44
C ALA A 25 4.22 0.60 -11.67
N LYS A 26 4.54 1.90 -11.76
CA LYS A 26 4.14 2.77 -12.88
C LYS A 26 5.17 2.83 -14.01
N ILE A 27 6.31 2.17 -13.88
CA ILE A 27 7.29 2.16 -14.96
C ILE A 27 6.65 1.38 -16.13
N PRO A 28 6.60 1.96 -17.35
CA PRO A 28 5.92 1.31 -18.46
C PRO A 28 6.49 -0.08 -18.71
N PHE A 29 5.61 -1.08 -18.83
CA PHE A 29 6.00 -2.49 -19.08
C PHE A 29 6.97 -2.63 -20.27
N LYS A 30 6.78 -1.81 -21.33
CA LYS A 30 7.68 -1.74 -22.49
C LYS A 30 9.13 -1.37 -22.15
N LYS A 31 9.39 -0.76 -21.00
CA LYS A 31 10.72 -0.40 -20.50
C LYS A 31 11.30 -1.43 -19.54
N MET A 32 10.58 -2.52 -19.27
CA MET A 32 10.90 -3.55 -18.27
C MET A 32 10.51 -4.95 -18.75
N PRO A 33 11.12 -5.45 -19.84
CA PRO A 33 10.73 -6.74 -20.44
C PRO A 33 10.97 -7.95 -19.52
N GLU A 34 11.85 -7.82 -18.52
CA GLU A 34 12.18 -8.88 -17.55
C GLU A 34 11.34 -8.80 -16.27
N VAL A 35 10.55 -7.75 -16.08
CA VAL A 35 9.75 -7.58 -14.85
C VAL A 35 8.41 -8.27 -15.01
N TYR A 36 8.16 -9.21 -14.11
CA TYR A 36 6.92 -9.95 -14.02
C TYR A 36 5.75 -9.03 -13.58
N LEU A 37 4.55 -9.28 -14.10
CA LEU A 37 3.35 -8.52 -13.72
C LEU A 37 3.04 -8.69 -12.23
N GLU A 38 3.36 -9.85 -11.67
CA GLU A 38 3.25 -10.22 -10.28
C GLU A 38 4.06 -9.29 -9.36
N ASP A 39 5.26 -8.90 -9.78
CA ASP A 39 6.12 -7.97 -9.04
C ASP A 39 5.54 -6.54 -9.06
N LEU A 40 4.99 -6.11 -10.19
CA LEU A 40 4.28 -4.83 -10.29
C LEU A 40 3.03 -4.82 -9.39
N CYS A 41 2.26 -5.91 -9.40
CA CYS A 41 1.10 -6.09 -8.52
C CYS A 41 1.49 -6.10 -7.04
N PHE A 42 2.63 -6.72 -6.69
CA PHE A 42 3.19 -6.68 -5.35
C PHE A 42 3.49 -5.24 -4.92
N ASP A 43 4.12 -4.46 -5.80
CA ASP A 43 4.46 -3.05 -5.53
C ASP A 43 3.23 -2.14 -5.42
N LEU A 44 2.19 -2.37 -6.21
CA LEU A 44 0.90 -1.68 -6.09
C LEU A 44 0.24 -1.97 -4.73
N ARG A 45 0.23 -3.23 -4.31
CA ARG A 45 -0.32 -3.64 -3.01
C ARG A 45 0.47 -3.01 -1.86
N GLN A 46 1.79 -3.00 -1.94
CA GLN A 46 2.66 -2.34 -0.97
C GLN A 46 2.40 -0.82 -0.91
N ALA A 47 2.15 -0.18 -2.06
CA ALA A 47 1.81 1.23 -2.10
C ALA A 47 0.50 1.51 -1.33
N ALA A 48 -0.53 0.72 -1.56
CA ALA A 48 -1.81 0.83 -0.86
C ALA A 48 -1.66 0.59 0.66
N GLU A 49 -0.96 -0.47 1.05
CA GLU A 49 -0.77 -0.83 2.47
C GLU A 49 -0.07 0.29 3.23
N LYS A 50 1.01 0.84 2.66
CA LYS A 50 1.77 1.93 3.27
C LYS A 50 0.95 3.22 3.37
N ALA A 51 0.14 3.53 2.36
CA ALA A 51 -0.73 4.70 2.38
C ALA A 51 -1.80 4.59 3.48
N ILE A 52 -2.43 3.43 3.64
CA ILE A 52 -3.44 3.21 4.69
C ILE A 52 -2.79 3.27 6.08
N LYS A 53 -1.60 2.68 6.25
CA LYS A 53 -0.86 2.76 7.52
C LYS A 53 -0.46 4.21 7.86
N ALA A 54 -0.08 5.02 6.87
CA ALA A 54 0.14 6.46 7.09
C ALA A 54 -1.10 7.15 7.67
N VAL A 55 -2.28 6.83 7.14
CA VAL A 55 -3.56 7.37 7.64
C VAL A 55 -3.81 6.91 9.08
N LEU A 56 -3.60 5.63 9.38
CA LEU A 56 -3.78 5.10 10.74
C LEU A 56 -2.85 5.75 11.75
N ILE A 57 -1.59 5.98 11.38
CA ILE A 57 -0.62 6.73 12.19
C ILE A 57 -1.10 8.17 12.42
N HIS A 58 -1.53 8.85 11.36
CA HIS A 58 -2.04 10.22 11.46
C HIS A 58 -3.28 10.32 12.37
N LEU A 59 -4.12 9.28 12.38
CA LEU A 59 -5.28 9.15 13.25
C LEU A 59 -4.93 8.65 14.67
N ASN A 60 -3.65 8.43 14.96
CA ASN A 60 -3.13 7.86 16.19
C ASN A 60 -3.77 6.50 16.56
N VAL A 61 -4.06 5.69 15.54
CA VAL A 61 -4.65 4.35 15.67
C VAL A 61 -3.55 3.30 15.57
N ARG A 62 -3.38 2.50 16.62
CA ARG A 62 -2.54 1.30 16.55
C ARG A 62 -3.18 0.28 15.62
N PHE A 63 -2.36 -0.32 14.77
CA PHE A 63 -2.78 -1.36 13.86
C PHE A 63 -1.89 -2.60 14.03
N PRO A 64 -2.45 -3.80 13.85
CA PRO A 64 -1.65 -5.01 13.85
C PRO A 64 -0.77 -5.04 12.58
N TYR A 65 0.43 -5.62 12.68
CA TYR A 65 1.32 -5.84 11.53
C TYR A 65 0.83 -7.00 10.66
N VAL A 66 -0.39 -6.86 10.13
CA VAL A 66 -1.00 -7.81 9.19
C VAL A 66 -0.91 -7.25 7.78
N HIS A 67 -0.63 -8.14 6.81
CA HIS A 67 -0.67 -7.83 5.37
C HIS A 67 -2.10 -7.98 4.82
N ASP A 68 -3.08 -7.49 5.59
CA ASP A 68 -4.51 -7.59 5.31
C ASP A 68 -5.09 -6.19 5.21
N LEU A 69 -5.27 -5.75 3.97
CA LEU A 69 -5.74 -4.41 3.63
C LEU A 69 -7.18 -4.17 4.10
N ALA A 70 -8.04 -5.18 4.02
CA ALA A 70 -9.42 -5.08 4.49
C ALA A 70 -9.47 -4.79 5.99
N LYS A 71 -8.64 -5.48 6.79
CA LYS A 71 -8.52 -5.19 8.23
C LYS A 71 -8.02 -3.78 8.51
N LEU A 72 -6.99 -3.32 7.78
CA LEU A 72 -6.48 -1.95 7.96
C LEU A 72 -7.52 -0.89 7.61
N LEU A 73 -8.31 -1.11 6.55
CA LEU A 73 -9.39 -0.22 6.14
C LEU A 73 -10.53 -0.21 7.13
N ALA A 74 -10.91 -1.37 7.68
CA ALA A 74 -11.91 -1.45 8.72
C ALA A 74 -11.52 -0.61 9.95
N LEU A 75 -10.24 -0.57 10.31
CA LEU A 75 -9.73 0.31 11.37
C LEU A 75 -9.87 1.80 11.02
N VAL A 76 -9.60 2.18 9.77
CA VAL A 76 -9.80 3.56 9.31
C VAL A 76 -11.29 3.92 9.39
N VAL A 77 -12.17 3.12 8.79
CA VAL A 77 -13.63 3.34 8.80
C VAL A 77 -14.16 3.45 10.23
N LYS A 78 -13.73 2.54 11.12
CA LYS A 78 -14.11 2.57 12.53
C LYS A 78 -13.74 3.88 13.22
N LYS A 79 -12.61 4.50 12.85
CA LYS A 79 -12.13 5.74 13.46
C LYS A 79 -12.73 7.00 12.84
N THR A 80 -12.92 7.03 11.51
CA THR A 80 -13.32 8.23 10.78
C THR A 80 -14.80 8.25 10.38
N GLY A 81 -15.54 7.15 10.58
CA GLY A 81 -16.93 6.98 10.16
C GLY A 81 -17.12 6.78 8.65
N ASN A 82 -16.19 7.29 7.83
CA ASN A 82 -16.13 7.07 6.38
C ASN A 82 -14.67 7.12 5.87
N VAL A 83 -14.39 6.48 4.75
CA VAL A 83 -13.10 6.53 4.05
C VAL A 83 -13.21 7.40 2.81
N SER A 84 -12.21 8.26 2.58
CA SER A 84 -12.13 9.03 1.34
C SER A 84 -12.00 8.11 0.12
N ASP A 85 -12.44 8.57 -1.05
CA ASP A 85 -12.37 7.79 -2.28
C ASP A 85 -10.96 7.35 -2.64
N SER A 86 -9.94 8.13 -2.26
CA SER A 86 -8.54 7.77 -2.46
C SER A 86 -8.15 6.52 -1.66
N ILE A 87 -8.63 6.39 -0.42
CA ILE A 87 -8.42 5.20 0.41
C ILE A 87 -9.22 4.02 -0.14
N ARG A 88 -10.46 4.26 -0.59
CA ARG A 88 -11.31 3.23 -1.22
C ARG A 88 -10.73 2.71 -2.53
N ARG A 89 -10.11 3.56 -3.35
CA ARG A 89 -9.40 3.14 -4.57
C ARG A 89 -8.14 2.33 -4.23
N ALA A 90 -7.38 2.76 -3.23
CA ALA A 90 -6.22 2.00 -2.75
C ALA A 90 -6.61 0.60 -2.25
N ALA A 91 -7.80 0.48 -1.62
CA ALA A 91 -8.40 -0.80 -1.26
C ALA A 91 -8.71 -1.68 -2.47
N LYS A 92 -9.44 -1.16 -3.46
CA LYS A 92 -9.84 -1.92 -4.66
C LYS A 92 -8.65 -2.46 -5.46
N LEU A 93 -7.55 -1.72 -5.50
CA LEU A 93 -6.29 -2.18 -6.11
C LEU A 93 -5.76 -3.48 -5.50
N SER A 94 -6.19 -3.83 -4.29
CA SER A 94 -5.78 -5.07 -3.62
C SER A 94 -6.70 -6.25 -3.85
N ASP A 95 -7.99 -6.04 -4.12
CA ASP A 95 -8.90 -7.13 -4.49
C ASP A 95 -8.44 -7.79 -5.81
N TYR A 96 -7.93 -7.00 -6.76
CA TYR A 96 -7.29 -7.51 -7.98
C TYR A 96 -5.92 -8.18 -7.76
N ALA A 97 -5.30 -8.00 -6.57
CA ALA A 97 -3.99 -8.56 -6.25
C ALA A 97 -4.08 -9.80 -5.33
N VAL A 98 -5.28 -10.18 -4.87
CA VAL A 98 -5.50 -11.34 -3.98
C VAL A 98 -5.58 -12.66 -4.76
N GLU A 99 -5.92 -12.65 -6.04
CA GLU A 99 -5.96 -13.89 -6.85
C GLU A 99 -4.57 -14.48 -7.16
N TYR A 100 -3.48 -13.73 -6.98
CA TYR A 100 -2.11 -14.20 -7.25
C TYR A 100 -1.37 -14.74 -6.02
N ARG A 101 -2.10 -15.22 -5.00
CA ARG A 101 -1.48 -15.73 -3.77
C ARG A 101 -1.76 -17.21 -3.51
N GLN A 102 -1.55 -18.07 -4.52
CA GLN A 102 -1.32 -19.51 -4.33
C GLN A 102 -0.43 -20.14 -5.42
N TRP A 103 0.75 -19.60 -5.71
CA TRP A 103 1.81 -20.41 -6.33
C TRP A 103 3.10 -20.25 -5.54
N ASN A 104 3.70 -21.40 -5.19
CA ASN A 104 4.97 -21.61 -4.47
C ASN A 104 4.91 -21.87 -2.96
N TYR A 105 4.07 -22.83 -2.55
CA TYR A 105 4.51 -23.85 -1.59
C TYR A 105 4.02 -25.23 -2.07
N SER A 106 4.88 -25.92 -2.83
CA SER A 106 4.97 -27.39 -2.94
C SER A 106 6.37 -27.72 -3.43
#